data_AF-A0AAP9KS73-F1
#
_entry.id   AF-A0AAP9KS73-F1
#
_cell.length_a   1.000
_cell.length_b   1.000
_cell.length_c   1.000
_cell.angle_alpha   90.00
_cell.angle_beta   90.00
_cell.angle_gamma   90.00
#
_symmetry.space_group_name_H-M   'P 1'
#
loop_
_entity.id
_entity.type
_entity.pdbx_description
1 polymer ?
#
loop_
_entity_poly.entity_id
_entity_poly.type
_entity_poly.pdbx_seq_one_letter_code
_entity_poly.pdbx_strand_id
1 'polypeptide(L)'
;MNGNLRIVSVVALSLLLLNGCAQTDISAKRHATKFVYKVEDSDPNFVMNKADSIRMATPFFAQFWQLGKKDRAQGVSSADAQKRVSYFHSDEFIKSISGTSHFAGKEYKDDATLSPRWRNNMSEAIAQTYMDGYLGIE
;
A
#
# COMPACT_ATOMS: atom_id res chain seq x y z
N MET A 1 9.12 -46.32 -32.32
CA MET A 1 10.05 -46.02 -31.21
C MET A 1 11.12 -45.09 -31.77
N ASN A 2 11.43 -43.88 -31.34
CA ASN A 2 11.05 -42.96 -30.25
C ASN A 2 11.44 -41.58 -30.84
N GLY A 3 10.59 -40.56 -31.00
CA GLY A 3 9.95 -39.82 -29.93
C GLY A 3 11.01 -39.32 -28.96
N ASN A 4 11.55 -38.09 -29.11
CA ASN A 4 12.16 -37.24 -28.06
C ASN A 4 13.06 -36.12 -28.64
N LEU A 5 12.51 -35.20 -29.46
CA LEU A 5 13.25 -33.98 -29.85
C LEU A 5 12.47 -32.68 -29.60
N ARG A 6 11.43 -32.69 -28.76
CA ARG A 6 10.60 -31.49 -28.51
C ARG A 6 10.40 -31.12 -27.05
N ILE A 7 11.21 -31.64 -26.13
CA ILE A 7 11.01 -31.43 -24.69
C ILE A 7 11.98 -30.39 -24.09
N VAL A 8 13.02 -29.95 -24.82
CA VAL A 8 14.05 -29.07 -24.23
C VAL A 8 13.72 -27.57 -24.31
N SER A 9 12.77 -27.13 -25.15
CA SER A 9 12.51 -25.68 -25.35
C SER A 9 11.42 -25.06 -24.47
N VAL A 10 10.74 -25.82 -23.60
CA VAL A 10 9.62 -25.28 -22.80
C VAL A 10 10.03 -24.88 -21.37
N VAL A 11 11.20 -25.31 -20.88
CA VAL A 11 11.60 -25.09 -19.48
C VAL A 11 12.26 -23.72 -19.23
N ALA A 12 12.70 -23.02 -20.28
CA ALA A 12 13.44 -21.76 -20.13
C ALA A 12 12.57 -20.49 -19.99
N LEU A 13 11.25 -20.55 -20.24
CA LEU A 13 10.37 -19.38 -20.15
C LEU A 13 9.66 -19.19 -18.80
N SER A 14 9.79 -20.14 -17.87
CA SER A 14 9.02 -20.15 -16.61
C SER A 14 9.65 -19.35 -15.47
N LEU A 15 10.89 -18.86 -15.63
CA LEU A 15 11.68 -18.25 -14.55
C LEU A 15 11.59 -16.71 -14.46
N LEU A 16 10.83 -16.05 -15.33
CA LEU A 16 10.74 -14.57 -15.36
C LEU A 16 9.59 -13.96 -14.54
N LEU A 17 8.77 -14.77 -13.86
CA LEU A 17 7.54 -14.27 -13.20
C LEU A 17 7.65 -14.04 -11.68
N LEU A 18 8.81 -14.24 -11.05
CA LEU A 18 8.94 -14.17 -9.58
C LEU A 18 9.64 -12.92 -9.01
N ASN A 19 10.12 -12.00 -9.85
CA ASN A 19 10.79 -10.76 -9.38
C ASN A 19 9.83 -9.58 -9.13
N GLY A 20 8.51 -9.80 -9.12
CA GLY A 20 7.51 -8.73 -9.04
C GLY A 20 7.25 -8.17 -7.63
N CYS A 21 7.63 -8.88 -6.57
CA CYS A 21 7.26 -8.52 -5.19
C CYS A 21 8.36 -7.85 -4.36
N ALA A 22 9.64 -7.97 -4.76
CA ALA A 22 10.73 -7.32 -4.01
C ALA A 22 10.75 -5.79 -4.23
N GLN A 23 10.38 -5.34 -5.43
CA GLN A 23 10.39 -3.93 -5.80
C GLN A 23 9.33 -3.08 -5.07
N THR A 24 8.19 -3.70 -4.74
CA THR A 24 7.07 -3.01 -4.08
C THR A 24 7.37 -2.70 -2.63
N ASP A 25 8.28 -3.45 -2.01
CA ASP A 25 8.55 -3.33 -0.59
C ASP A 25 9.25 -2.03 -0.24
N ILE A 26 10.05 -1.42 -1.12
CA ILE A 26 10.87 -0.26 -0.73
C ILE A 26 9.99 1.00 -0.53
N SER A 27 9.17 1.37 -1.51
CA SER A 27 8.36 2.60 -1.43
C SER A 27 7.24 2.42 -0.42
N ALA A 28 6.56 1.26 -0.46
CA ALA A 28 5.52 0.93 0.49
C ALA A 28 6.04 0.94 1.92
N LYS A 29 7.21 0.34 2.20
CA LYS A 29 7.82 0.36 3.54
C LYS A 29 8.28 1.75 3.93
N ARG A 30 8.80 2.55 2.99
CA ARG A 30 9.19 3.94 3.25
C ARG A 30 8.00 4.77 3.70
N HIS A 31 6.88 4.69 3.00
CA HIS A 31 5.65 5.42 3.36
C HIS A 31 5.00 4.85 4.61
N ALA A 32 5.01 3.53 4.82
CA ALA A 32 4.60 2.91 6.07
C ALA A 32 5.41 3.41 7.26
N THR A 33 6.73 3.47 7.11
CA THR A 33 7.65 3.99 8.13
C THR A 33 7.35 5.44 8.44
N LYS A 34 7.29 6.31 7.42
CA LYS A 34 6.96 7.73 7.62
C LYS A 34 5.61 7.90 8.31
N PHE A 35 4.60 7.16 7.89
CA PHE A 35 3.27 7.20 8.47
C PHE A 35 3.29 6.81 9.96
N VAL A 36 3.85 5.65 10.31
CA VAL A 36 3.92 5.14 11.69
C VAL A 36 4.69 6.07 12.61
N TYR A 37 5.74 6.73 12.12
CA TYR A 37 6.47 7.71 12.93
C TYR A 37 5.76 9.07 13.05
N LYS A 38 4.83 9.39 12.15
CA LYS A 38 4.08 10.66 12.13
C LYS A 38 2.79 10.60 12.94
N VAL A 39 2.14 9.43 13.00
CA VAL A 39 0.97 9.21 13.85
C VAL A 39 1.46 8.93 15.26
N GLU A 40 1.37 9.95 16.11
CA GLU A 40 1.73 9.83 17.53
C GLU A 40 0.67 9.03 18.28
N ASP A 41 1.12 8.32 19.30
CA ASP A 41 0.25 7.67 20.26
C ASP A 41 -0.25 8.72 21.25
N SER A 42 -1.56 8.95 21.30
CA SER A 42 -2.14 9.93 22.22
C SER A 42 -2.37 9.37 23.62
N ASP A 43 -2.23 8.06 23.81
CA ASP A 43 -2.40 7.40 25.11
C ASP A 43 -1.03 7.21 25.78
N PRO A 44 -0.73 7.88 26.90
CA PRO A 44 0.55 7.72 27.60
C PRO A 44 0.77 6.32 28.18
N ASN A 45 -0.28 5.49 28.30
CA ASN A 45 -0.18 4.11 28.76
C ASN A 45 0.00 3.10 27.62
N PHE A 46 -0.13 3.54 26.38
CA PHE A 46 0.07 2.70 25.21
C PHE A 46 1.31 3.18 24.46
N VAL A 47 2.19 2.24 24.14
CA VAL A 47 3.35 2.51 23.27
C VAL A 47 3.21 1.64 22.06
N MET A 48 2.82 2.25 20.94
CA MET A 48 2.79 1.58 19.64
C MET A 48 4.12 0.88 19.35
N ASN A 49 4.06 -0.44 19.11
CA ASN A 49 5.19 -1.19 18.58
C ASN A 49 5.42 -0.79 17.12
N LYS A 50 6.32 0.17 16.89
CA LYS A 50 6.59 0.73 15.57
C LYS A 50 7.04 -0.32 14.56
N ALA A 51 7.86 -1.30 14.97
CA ALA A 51 8.37 -2.31 14.07
C ALA A 51 7.24 -3.19 13.53
N ASP A 52 6.36 -3.67 14.41
CA ASP A 52 5.20 -4.45 14.00
C ASP A 52 4.18 -3.62 13.25
N SER A 53 3.92 -2.37 13.66
CA SER A 53 3.04 -1.47 12.92
C SER A 53 3.53 -1.22 11.50
N ILE A 54 4.84 -1.01 11.29
CA ILE A 54 5.43 -0.84 9.95
C ILE A 54 5.28 -2.13 9.15
N ARG A 55 5.58 -3.28 9.75
CA ARG A 55 5.44 -4.60 9.10
C ARG A 55 4.00 -4.86 8.65
N MET A 56 3.01 -4.48 9.47
CA MET A 56 1.58 -4.65 9.15
C MET A 56 1.07 -3.61 8.15
N ALA A 57 1.55 -2.38 8.20
CA ALA A 57 1.13 -1.32 7.28
C ALA A 57 1.75 -1.45 5.88
N THR A 58 2.92 -2.07 5.76
CA THR A 58 3.64 -2.19 4.47
C THR A 58 2.79 -2.86 3.37
N PRO A 59 2.14 -4.02 3.59
CA PRO A 59 1.26 -4.64 2.59
C PRO A 59 0.06 -3.78 2.19
N PHE A 60 -0.47 -2.95 3.10
CA PHE A 60 -1.55 -2.02 2.80
C PHE A 60 -1.09 -0.94 1.81
N PHE A 61 0.05 -0.29 2.09
CA PHE A 61 0.62 0.71 1.19
C PHE A 61 1.05 0.12 -0.16
N ALA A 62 1.54 -1.13 -0.17
CA ALA A 62 1.92 -1.82 -1.40
C ALA A 62 0.77 -1.93 -2.42
N GLN A 63 -0.48 -2.02 -1.97
CA GLN A 63 -1.65 -2.04 -2.86
C GLN A 63 -1.78 -0.75 -3.66
N PHE A 64 -1.50 0.40 -3.03
CA PHE A 64 -1.56 1.71 -3.70
C PHE A 64 -0.40 1.90 -4.68
N TRP A 65 0.80 1.43 -4.33
CA TRP A 65 1.93 1.42 -5.27
C TRP A 65 1.59 0.57 -6.51
N GLN A 66 1.04 -0.63 -6.30
CA GLN A 66 0.63 -1.51 -7.40
C GLN A 66 -0.48 -0.89 -8.25
N LEU A 67 -1.41 -0.16 -7.63
CA LEU A 67 -2.44 0.60 -8.34
C LEU A 67 -1.82 1.67 -9.25
N GLY A 68 -0.84 2.44 -8.75
CA GLY A 68 -0.13 3.43 -9.55
C GLY A 68 0.61 2.80 -10.72
N LYS A 69 1.36 1.72 -10.47
CA LYS A 69 2.06 0.97 -11.51
C LYS A 69 1.11 0.43 -12.57
N LYS A 70 -0.04 -0.11 -12.15
CA LYS A 70 -1.08 -0.62 -13.04
C LYS A 70 -1.67 0.49 -13.91
N ASP A 71 -2.01 1.63 -13.32
CA ASP A 71 -2.55 2.78 -14.05
C ASP A 71 -1.58 3.24 -15.14
N ARG A 72 -0.28 3.35 -14.83
CA ARG A 72 0.74 3.66 -15.84
C ARG A 72 0.81 2.61 -16.95
N ALA A 73 0.80 1.32 -16.59
CA ALA A 73 0.82 0.23 -17.57
C ALA A 73 -0.42 0.22 -18.49
N GLN A 74 -1.55 0.74 -18.00
CA GLN A 74 -2.80 0.88 -18.77
C GLN A 74 -2.89 2.17 -19.57
N GLY A 75 -1.85 3.02 -19.57
CA GLY A 75 -1.83 4.27 -20.32
C GLY A 75 -2.65 5.40 -19.70
N VAL A 76 -2.95 5.32 -18.39
CA VAL A 76 -3.60 6.42 -17.66
C VAL A 76 -2.70 7.66 -17.75
N SER A 77 -3.28 8.79 -18.18
CA SER A 77 -2.55 10.04 -18.33
C SER A 77 -2.09 10.58 -16.96
N SER A 78 -1.02 11.38 -16.95
CA SER A 78 -0.56 11.98 -15.69
C SER A 78 -1.60 12.93 -15.08
N ALA A 79 -2.43 13.55 -15.92
CA ALA A 79 -3.56 14.36 -15.47
C ALA A 79 -4.62 13.51 -14.75
N ASP A 80 -4.94 12.31 -15.25
CA ASP A 80 -5.91 11.42 -14.62
C ASP A 80 -5.34 10.76 -13.35
N ALA A 81 -4.04 10.43 -13.33
CA ALA A 81 -3.36 10.02 -12.11
C ALA A 81 -3.41 11.11 -11.04
N GLN A 82 -3.24 12.38 -11.43
CA GLN A 82 -3.36 13.52 -10.53
C GLN A 82 -4.80 13.69 -10.00
N LYS A 83 -5.83 13.42 -10.81
CA LYS A 83 -7.22 13.39 -10.33
C LYS A 83 -7.42 12.33 -9.25
N ARG A 84 -6.79 11.16 -9.38
CA ARG A 84 -6.84 10.12 -8.34
C ARG A 84 -6.16 10.58 -7.05
N VAL A 85 -5.00 11.25 -7.16
CA VAL A 85 -4.35 11.87 -6.00
C VAL A 85 -5.25 12.91 -5.34
N SER A 86 -5.91 13.77 -6.13
CA SER A 86 -6.90 14.71 -5.61
C SER A 86 -8.07 14.02 -4.91
N TYR A 87 -8.54 12.88 -5.43
CA TYR A 87 -9.56 12.06 -4.77
C TYR A 87 -9.08 11.52 -3.41
N PHE A 88 -7.83 11.05 -3.31
CA PHE A 88 -7.29 10.59 -2.03
C PHE A 88 -7.24 11.70 -0.97
N HIS A 89 -7.10 12.96 -1.38
CA HIS A 89 -7.17 14.11 -0.47
C HIS A 89 -8.59 14.67 -0.26
N SER A 90 -9.62 14.05 -0.86
CA SER A 90 -11.00 14.51 -0.72
C SER A 90 -11.57 14.14 0.65
N ASP A 91 -12.50 14.97 1.13
CA ASP A 91 -13.31 14.69 2.32
C ASP A 91 -14.01 13.33 2.23
N GLU A 92 -14.47 12.95 1.04
CA GLU A 92 -15.14 11.67 0.79
C GLU A 92 -14.21 10.51 1.13
N PHE A 93 -13.01 10.51 0.56
CA PHE A 93 -12.03 9.47 0.81
C PHE A 93 -11.57 9.48 2.27
N ILE A 94 -11.24 10.65 2.81
CA ILE A 94 -10.78 10.78 4.21
C ILE A 94 -11.84 10.24 5.17
N LYS A 95 -13.13 10.56 4.97
CA LYS A 95 -14.24 10.04 5.80
C LYS A 95 -14.48 8.55 5.63
N SER A 96 -14.10 7.96 4.49
CA SER A 96 -14.16 6.51 4.27
C SER A 96 -13.09 5.74 5.05
N ILE A 97 -12.03 6.41 5.54
CA ILE A 97 -11.00 5.78 6.35
C ILE A 97 -11.58 5.49 7.75
N SER A 98 -11.93 4.24 7.95
CA SER A 98 -12.40 3.66 9.20
C SER A 98 -11.36 2.72 9.80
N GLY A 99 -11.43 2.55 11.12
CA GLY A 99 -10.69 1.52 11.83
C GLY A 99 -11.66 0.49 12.40
N THR A 100 -11.22 -0.75 12.54
CA THR A 100 -11.90 -1.71 13.41
C THR A 100 -10.91 -2.26 14.43
N SER A 101 -11.30 -2.28 15.69
CA SER A 101 -10.57 -2.96 16.76
C SER A 101 -11.27 -4.27 17.10
N HIS A 102 -10.47 -5.28 17.47
CA HIS A 102 -10.98 -6.53 17.99
C HIS A 102 -10.59 -6.65 19.46
N PHE A 103 -11.57 -6.71 20.35
CA PHE A 103 -11.34 -6.90 21.78
C PHE A 103 -12.30 -7.95 22.34
N ALA A 104 -11.76 -8.90 23.10
CA ALA A 104 -12.54 -10.00 23.70
C ALA A 104 -13.47 -10.75 22.71
N GLY A 105 -12.98 -10.98 21.48
CA GLY A 105 -13.73 -11.67 20.42
C GLY A 105 -14.85 -10.84 19.76
N LYS A 106 -14.93 -9.54 20.06
CA LYS A 106 -15.87 -8.61 19.45
C LYS A 106 -15.15 -7.58 18.61
N GLU A 107 -15.71 -7.27 17.45
CA GLU A 107 -15.28 -6.18 16.59
C GLU A 107 -15.96 -4.88 17.01
N TYR A 108 -15.19 -3.80 17.10
CA TYR A 108 -15.66 -2.46 17.41
C TYR A 108 -15.26 -1.53 16.28
N LYS A 109 -16.17 -0.64 15.87
CA LYS A 109 -15.84 0.43 14.93
C LYS A 109 -15.08 1.52 15.67
N ASP A 110 -13.86 1.77 15.21
CA ASP A 110 -12.94 2.77 15.75
C ASP A 110 -13.10 4.14 15.06
N ASP A 111 -14.24 4.37 14.40
CA ASP A 111 -14.49 5.63 13.68
C ASP A 111 -14.42 6.85 14.61
N ALA A 112 -14.78 6.68 15.89
CA ALA A 112 -14.67 7.73 16.90
C ALA A 112 -13.24 7.91 17.45
N THR A 113 -12.36 6.92 17.32
CA THR A 113 -11.01 6.93 17.90
C THR A 113 -9.93 7.38 16.92
N LEU A 114 -10.16 7.30 15.60
CA LEU A 114 -9.25 7.88 14.61
C LEU A 114 -9.37 9.41 14.59
N SER A 115 -8.31 10.12 14.96
CA SER A 115 -8.28 11.58 14.87
C SER A 115 -8.29 12.08 13.42
N PRO A 116 -8.82 13.29 13.14
CA PRO A 116 -8.72 13.90 11.80
C PRO A 116 -7.27 13.97 11.29
N ARG A 117 -6.31 14.28 12.19
CA ARG A 117 -4.88 14.29 11.88
C ARG A 117 -4.38 12.92 11.41
N TRP A 118 -4.81 11.84 12.07
CA TRP A 118 -4.45 10.49 11.68
C TRP A 118 -4.96 10.14 10.28
N ARG A 119 -6.24 10.43 9.99
CA ARG A 119 -6.84 10.15 8.68
C ARG A 119 -6.16 10.95 7.56
N ASN A 120 -5.86 12.22 7.80
CA ASN A 120 -5.13 13.06 6.85
C ASN A 120 -3.73 12.52 6.58
N ASN A 121 -3.02 12.06 7.61
CA ASN A 121 -1.70 11.43 7.43
C ASN A 121 -1.78 10.11 6.66
N MET A 122 -2.84 9.32 6.84
CA MET A 122 -3.07 8.08 6.10
C MET A 122 -3.36 8.37 4.62
N SER A 123 -4.28 9.31 4.36
CA SER A 123 -4.63 9.81 3.02
C SER A 123 -3.40 10.33 2.26
N GLU A 124 -2.57 11.15 2.89
CA GLU A 124 -1.32 11.65 2.29
C GLU A 124 -0.35 10.52 1.95
N ALA A 125 -0.13 9.57 2.87
CA ALA A 125 0.77 8.45 2.63
C ALA A 125 0.27 7.54 1.50
N ILE A 126 -1.06 7.33 1.40
CA ILE A 126 -1.69 6.62 0.30
C ILE A 126 -1.42 7.32 -1.04
N ALA A 127 -1.66 8.64 -1.10
CA ALA A 127 -1.48 9.43 -2.31
C ALA A 127 -0.03 9.41 -2.80
N GLN A 128 0.93 9.58 -1.90
CA GLN A 128 2.35 9.52 -2.23
C GLN A 128 2.78 8.12 -2.69
N THR A 129 2.31 7.07 -2.01
CA THR A 129 2.66 5.70 -2.38
C THR A 129 2.10 5.33 -3.76
N TYR A 130 0.87 5.77 -4.07
CA TYR A 130 0.29 5.63 -5.39
C TYR A 130 1.12 6.35 -6.46
N MET A 131 1.52 7.59 -6.20
CA MET A 131 2.29 8.37 -7.17
C MET A 131 3.69 7.77 -7.38
N ASP A 132 4.33 7.24 -6.34
CA ASP A 132 5.59 6.48 -6.47
C ASP A 132 5.39 5.29 -7.41
N GLY A 133 4.31 4.52 -7.24
CA GLY A 133 3.97 3.41 -8.13
C GLY A 133 3.73 3.84 -9.57
N TYR A 134 3.02 4.94 -9.78
CA TYR A 134 2.78 5.52 -11.10
C TYR A 134 4.08 6.00 -11.75
N LEU A 135 4.98 6.63 -10.99
CA LEU A 135 6.26 7.12 -11.49
C LEU A 135 7.33 6.01 -11.60
N GLY A 136 7.08 4.84 -11.01
CA GLY A 136 8.05 3.73 -10.95
C GLY A 136 9.18 3.98 -9.95
N ILE A 137 8.90 4.74 -8.90
CA ILE A 137 9.83 5.04 -7.81
C ILE A 137 9.76 3.91 -6.78
N GLU A 138 10.93 3.45 -6.38
CA GLU A 138 11.15 2.46 -5.31
C GLU A 138 11.50 3.16 -4.00
#